data_AF-A0A6C0DEX1-F1
#
_entry.id   AF-A0A6C0DEX1-F1
#
_cell.length_a   1.000
_cell.length_b   1.000
_cell.length_c   1.000
_cell.angle_alpha   90.00
_cell.angle_beta   90.00
_cell.angle_gamma   90.00
#
_symmetry.space_group_name_H-M   'P 1'
#
loop_
_entity.id
_entity.type
_entity.pdbx_description
1 polymer ?
#
loop_
_entity_poly.entity_id
_entity_poly.type
_entity_poly.pdbx_seq_one_letter_code
_entity_poly.pdbx_strand_id
1 'polypeptide(L)'
;MDYMTEPEYKVPRLLWESLEAVLLAQGKRLVKDMAKTLDVNEKELLKKVFPTKDSIKVTLHDTQTSSLQCQAFIQDGVIVRHCDHPVLLGSEFCGSHKTNRSTVTDSESAIQYIKLRDSPDRPSLWVRLPDNYVVDSTGKIRGQYSRERESLQLFQVE
;
A
#
# COMPACT_ATOMS: atom_id res chain seq x y z
N MET A 1 -0.85 -19.33 16.15
CA MET A 1 -1.91 -19.05 15.16
C MET A 1 -1.21 -18.28 14.07
N ASP A 2 -0.65 -19.00 13.10
CA ASP A 2 0.15 -18.41 12.03
C ASP A 2 -0.78 -17.69 11.07
N TYR A 3 -0.72 -16.36 11.07
CA TYR A 3 -1.34 -15.57 10.01
C TYR A 3 -0.58 -15.89 8.72
N MET A 4 -1.24 -16.59 7.79
CA MET A 4 -0.79 -16.66 6.42
C MET A 4 -0.61 -15.22 5.94
N THR A 5 0.63 -14.79 5.77
CA THR A 5 0.95 -13.53 5.11
C THR A 5 0.40 -13.62 3.70
N GLU A 6 -0.68 -12.90 3.42
CA GLU A 6 -1.21 -12.81 2.07
C GLU A 6 -0.07 -12.35 1.14
N PRO A 7 0.14 -13.00 -0.01
CA PRO A 7 1.20 -12.61 -0.92
C PRO A 7 1.02 -11.15 -1.33
N GLU A 8 1.96 -10.29 -0.92
CA GLU A 8 1.98 -8.88 -1.29
C GLU A 8 2.43 -8.75 -2.76
N TYR A 9 1.46 -8.63 -3.67
CA TYR A 9 1.74 -8.44 -5.08
C TYR A 9 2.06 -6.98 -5.39
N LYS A 10 3.33 -6.68 -5.61
CA LYS A 10 3.77 -5.35 -6.06
C LYS A 10 3.53 -5.19 -7.56
N VAL A 11 2.57 -4.36 -7.93
CA VAL A 11 2.30 -4.02 -9.33
C VAL A 11 3.02 -2.72 -9.68
N PRO A 12 3.89 -2.70 -10.72
CA PRO A 12 4.49 -1.46 -11.21
C PRO A 12 3.43 -0.40 -11.51
N ARG A 13 3.66 0.84 -11.06
CA ARG A 13 2.69 1.95 -11.17
C ARG A 13 2.17 2.17 -12.59
N LEU A 14 3.02 2.05 -13.61
CA LEU A 14 2.60 2.20 -15.01
C LEU A 14 1.60 1.10 -15.45
N LEU A 15 1.80 -0.14 -14.99
CA LEU A 15 0.87 -1.24 -15.25
C LEU A 15 -0.43 -1.04 -14.46
N TRP A 16 -0.32 -0.50 -13.26
CA TRP A 16 -1.47 -0.15 -12.42
C TRP A 16 -2.35 0.93 -13.05
N GLU A 17 -1.75 2.03 -13.50
CA GLU A 17 -2.45 3.15 -14.14
C GLU A 17 -3.10 2.75 -15.48
N SER A 18 -2.57 1.72 -16.15
CA SER A 18 -3.13 1.18 -17.40
C SER A 18 -4.02 -0.04 -17.23
N LEU A 19 -4.25 -0.51 -16.00
CA LEU A 19 -4.92 -1.77 -15.71
C LEU A 19 -6.32 -1.84 -16.32
N GLU A 20 -7.13 -0.80 -16.15
CA GLU A 20 -8.49 -0.74 -16.68
C GLU A 20 -8.50 -0.86 -18.21
N ALA A 21 -7.64 -0.11 -18.89
CA ALA A 21 -7.53 -0.14 -20.34
C ALA A 21 -7.08 -1.52 -20.85
N VAL A 22 -6.12 -2.15 -20.17
CA VAL A 22 -5.65 -3.50 -20.51
C VAL A 22 -6.75 -4.53 -20.30
N LEU A 23 -7.46 -4.49 -19.16
CA LEU A 23 -8.57 -5.41 -18.87
C LEU A 23 -9.69 -5.27 -19.90
N LEU A 24 -10.06 -4.03 -20.28
CA LEU A 24 -11.06 -3.78 -21.32
C LEU A 24 -10.62 -4.33 -22.68
N ALA A 25 -9.36 -4.13 -23.06
CA ALA A 25 -8.82 -4.63 -24.32
C ALA A 25 -8.80 -6.16 -24.36
N GLN A 26 -8.32 -6.81 -23.30
CA GLN A 26 -8.29 -8.27 -23.20
C GLN A 26 -9.70 -8.87 -23.12
N GLY A 27 -10.61 -8.26 -22.37
CA GLY A 27 -12.01 -8.68 -22.32
C GLY A 27 -12.68 -8.62 -23.69
N LYS A 28 -12.49 -7.53 -24.45
CA LYS A 28 -13.00 -7.43 -25.83
C LYS A 28 -12.39 -8.47 -26.76
N ARG A 29 -11.11 -8.78 -26.61
CA ARG A 29 -10.44 -9.83 -27.40
C ARG A 29 -11.02 -11.21 -27.09
N LEU A 30 -11.17 -11.55 -25.81
CA LEU A 30 -11.77 -12.80 -25.37
C LEU A 30 -13.18 -12.99 -25.95
N VAL A 31 -14.02 -11.96 -25.91
CA VAL A 31 -15.38 -12.03 -26.47
C VAL A 31 -15.37 -12.26 -27.99
N LYS A 32 -14.43 -11.66 -28.72
CA LYS A 32 -14.28 -11.92 -30.17
C LYS A 32 -13.86 -13.35 -30.44
N ASP A 33 -12.92 -13.88 -29.68
CA ASP A 33 -12.45 -15.26 -29.84
C ASP A 33 -13.57 -16.27 -29.49
N MET A 34 -14.41 -15.96 -28.48
CA MET A 34 -15.62 -16.72 -28.17
C MET A 34 -16.66 -16.65 -29.29
N ALA A 35 -16.91 -15.47 -29.86
CA ALA A 35 -17.87 -15.31 -30.94
C ALA A 35 -17.49 -16.14 -32.17
N LYS A 36 -16.21 -16.19 -32.53
CA LYS A 36 -15.69 -17.07 -33.59
C LYS A 36 -15.87 -18.55 -33.26
N THR A 37 -15.58 -18.95 -32.03
CA THR A 37 -15.70 -20.35 -31.59
C THR A 37 -17.15 -20.82 -31.59
N LEU A 38 -18.08 -19.94 -31.26
CA LEU A 38 -19.52 -20.23 -31.18
C LEU A 38 -20.27 -19.95 -32.49
N ASP A 39 -19.58 -19.47 -33.53
CA ASP A 39 -20.15 -19.05 -34.81
C ASP A 39 -21.32 -18.04 -34.68
N VAL A 40 -21.13 -17.02 -33.83
CA VAL A 40 -22.10 -15.93 -33.61
C VAL A 40 -21.54 -14.58 -34.01
N ASN A 41 -22.43 -13.61 -34.23
CA ASN A 41 -22.02 -12.26 -34.61
C ASN A 41 -21.21 -11.58 -33.48
N GLU A 42 -19.95 -11.26 -33.76
CA GLU A 42 -19.04 -10.61 -32.80
C GLU A 42 -19.59 -9.30 -32.23
N LYS A 43 -20.22 -8.46 -33.08
CA LYS A 43 -20.71 -7.15 -32.67
C LYS A 43 -21.92 -7.27 -31.75
N GLU A 44 -22.79 -8.24 -32.01
CA GLU A 44 -23.95 -8.49 -31.14
C GLU A 44 -23.51 -9.08 -29.80
N LEU A 45 -22.56 -10.01 -29.79
CA LEU A 45 -22.05 -10.60 -28.55
C LEU A 45 -21.32 -9.55 -27.70
N LEU A 46 -20.48 -8.70 -28.32
CA LEU A 46 -19.81 -7.60 -27.62
C LEU A 46 -20.81 -6.64 -26.95
N LYS A 47 -21.91 -6.28 -27.64
CA LYS A 47 -22.94 -5.42 -27.06
C LYS A 47 -23.66 -6.06 -25.87
N LYS A 48 -23.83 -7.38 -25.89
CA LYS A 48 -24.44 -8.14 -24.78
C LYS A 48 -23.51 -8.23 -23.57
N VAL A 49 -22.21 -8.45 -23.79
CA VAL A 49 -21.23 -8.65 -22.71
C VAL A 49 -20.72 -7.33 -22.11
N PHE A 50 -20.67 -6.26 -22.90
CA PHE A 50 -20.26 -4.92 -22.45
C PHE A 50 -21.42 -3.91 -22.58
N PRO A 51 -22.50 -4.06 -21.80
CA PRO A 51 -23.62 -3.12 -21.82
C PRO A 51 -23.18 -1.76 -21.27
N THR A 52 -23.64 -0.67 -21.90
CA THR A 52 -23.30 0.70 -21.48
C THR A 52 -24.03 1.18 -20.23
N LYS A 53 -25.09 0.48 -19.80
CA LYS A 53 -25.96 0.90 -18.70
C LYS A 53 -25.82 0.04 -17.43
N ASP A 54 -25.15 -1.09 -17.50
CA ASP A 54 -25.02 -2.04 -16.41
C ASP A 54 -23.53 -2.28 -16.15
N SER A 55 -22.93 -1.37 -15.38
CA SER A 55 -21.52 -1.41 -15.06
C SER A 55 -21.32 -1.29 -13.56
N ILE A 56 -20.47 -2.15 -13.01
CA ILE A 56 -20.04 -2.06 -11.61
C ILE A 56 -18.87 -1.10 -11.57
N LYS A 57 -18.98 -0.06 -10.75
CA LYS A 57 -17.86 0.84 -10.48
C LYS A 57 -16.90 0.13 -9.52
N VAL A 58 -15.74 -0.27 -10.04
CA VAL A 58 -14.63 -0.78 -9.23
C VAL A 58 -13.72 0.39 -8.91
N THR A 59 -13.57 0.72 -7.63
CA THR A 59 -12.62 1.72 -7.18
C THR A 59 -11.40 1.01 -6.64
N LEU A 60 -10.26 1.23 -7.30
CA LEU A 60 -8.97 0.70 -6.85
C LEU A 60 -8.23 1.83 -6.13
N HIS A 61 -7.79 1.56 -4.91
CA HIS A 61 -7.21 2.55 -4.03
C HIS A 61 -5.75 2.21 -3.69
N ASP A 62 -4.90 3.23 -3.70
CA ASP A 62 -3.56 3.11 -3.11
C ASP A 62 -3.69 3.22 -1.59
N THR A 63 -3.35 2.12 -0.90
CA THR A 63 -3.41 2.01 0.57
C THR A 63 -2.46 2.96 1.28
N GLN A 64 -1.48 3.54 0.56
CA GLN A 64 -0.56 4.55 1.10
C GLN A 64 -1.13 5.97 1.03
N THR A 65 -2.31 6.16 0.43
CA THR A 65 -3.00 7.46 0.48
C THR A 65 -3.46 7.72 1.91
N SER A 66 -2.99 8.80 2.53
CA SER A 66 -3.29 9.12 3.93
C SER A 66 -4.78 9.21 4.25
N SER A 67 -5.62 9.60 3.29
CA SER A 67 -7.08 9.66 3.45
C SER A 67 -7.77 8.27 3.43
N LEU A 68 -7.07 7.24 2.98
CA LEU A 68 -7.56 5.87 2.86
C LEU A 68 -6.84 4.91 3.80
N GLN A 69 -5.84 5.41 4.53
CA GLN A 69 -5.13 4.72 5.58
C GLN A 69 -5.89 4.84 6.90
N CYS A 70 -5.93 3.75 7.66
CA CYS A 70 -6.53 3.74 8.99
C CYS A 70 -5.85 4.74 9.94
N GLN A 71 -6.66 5.58 10.58
CA GLN A 71 -6.18 6.62 11.50
C GLN A 71 -5.77 6.09 12.89
N ALA A 72 -5.95 4.79 13.16
CA ALA A 72 -5.45 4.19 14.39
C ALA A 72 -3.93 4.09 14.36
N PHE A 73 -3.31 4.33 15.51
CA PHE A 73 -1.88 4.14 15.70
C PHE A 73 -1.58 2.71 16.15
N ILE A 74 -0.47 2.17 15.65
CA ILE A 74 0.11 0.91 16.08
C ILE A 74 1.54 1.17 16.54
N GLN A 75 1.95 0.43 17.57
CA GLN A 75 3.29 0.51 18.13
C GLN A 75 4.15 -0.61 17.55
N ASP A 76 5.24 -0.23 16.88
CA ASP A 76 6.28 -1.10 16.35
C ASP A 76 7.57 -0.87 17.14
N GLY A 77 7.71 -1.63 18.23
CA GLY A 77 8.76 -1.42 19.22
C GLY A 77 8.63 -0.08 19.95
N VAL A 78 9.58 0.84 19.75
CA VAL A 78 9.51 2.20 20.34
C VAL A 78 8.87 3.23 19.41
N ILE A 79 8.59 2.85 18.17
CA ILE A 79 8.06 3.75 17.15
C ILE A 79 6.56 3.56 17.08
N VAL A 80 5.83 4.67 17.08
CA VAL A 80 4.38 4.67 16.88
C VAL A 80 4.09 5.17 15.47
N ARG A 81 3.25 4.45 14.72
CA ARG A 81 2.93 4.73 13.33
C ARG A 81 1.45 4.48 13.05
N HIS A 82 0.92 5.02 11.96
CA HIS A 82 -0.42 4.66 11.53
C HIS A 82 -0.49 3.21 11.08
N CYS A 83 -1.67 2.62 11.25
CA CYS A 83 -2.00 1.30 10.73
C CYS A 83 -2.04 1.32 9.20
N ASP A 84 -1.37 0.39 8.52
CA ASP A 84 -1.32 0.33 7.05
C ASP A 84 -2.58 -0.29 6.42
N HIS A 85 -3.54 -0.73 7.24
CA HIS A 85 -4.76 -1.35 6.73
C HIS A 85 -5.69 -0.28 6.14
N PRO A 86 -6.40 -0.60 5.04
CA PRO A 86 -7.36 0.32 4.44
C PRO A 86 -8.52 0.61 5.38
N VAL A 87 -9.04 1.83 5.30
CA VAL A 87 -10.26 2.23 6.01
C VAL A 87 -11.48 1.46 5.51
N LEU A 88 -12.40 1.15 6.42
CA LEU A 88 -13.72 0.68 6.04
C LEU A 88 -14.52 1.85 5.43
N LEU A 89 -15.36 1.55 4.43
CA LEU A 89 -16.22 2.55 3.81
C LEU A 89 -17.08 3.27 4.86
N GLY A 90 -17.00 4.60 4.90
CA GLY A 90 -17.73 5.42 5.87
C GLY A 90 -17.11 5.44 7.27
N SER A 91 -15.87 4.98 7.43
CA SER A 91 -15.11 5.01 8.68
C SER A 91 -13.70 5.57 8.45
N GLU A 92 -13.08 6.06 9.52
CA GLU A 92 -11.66 6.45 9.56
C GLU A 92 -10.75 5.28 9.97
N PHE A 93 -11.33 4.12 10.26
CA PHE A 93 -10.64 2.96 10.81
C PHE A 93 -10.82 1.71 9.96
N CYS A 94 -9.84 0.80 10.00
CA CYS A 94 -9.93 -0.51 9.37
C CYS A 94 -10.82 -1.46 10.20
N GLY A 95 -11.09 -2.65 9.66
CA GLY A 95 -11.86 -3.68 10.36
C GLY A 95 -11.30 -4.07 11.72
N SER A 96 -9.96 -4.18 11.83
CA SER A 96 -9.27 -4.54 13.06
C SER A 96 -9.32 -3.46 14.14
N HIS A 97 -9.40 -2.18 13.74
CA HIS A 97 -9.46 -1.03 14.65
C HIS A 97 -10.85 -0.42 14.76
N LYS A 98 -11.90 -1.14 14.32
CA LYS A 98 -13.29 -0.67 14.44
C LYS A 98 -13.67 -0.41 15.90
N THR A 99 -13.24 -1.30 16.79
CA THR A 99 -13.57 -1.32 18.23
C THR A 99 -12.45 -0.79 19.12
N ASN A 100 -11.19 -1.16 18.85
CA ASN A 100 -10.04 -0.68 19.59
C ASN A 100 -9.30 0.39 18.79
N ARG A 101 -9.41 1.63 19.25
CA ARG A 101 -8.88 2.81 18.57
C ARG A 101 -7.76 3.39 19.42
N SER A 102 -6.53 2.97 19.15
CA SER A 102 -5.37 3.57 19.78
C SER A 102 -5.16 4.95 19.15
N THR A 103 -5.58 5.99 19.86
CA THR A 103 -5.27 7.38 19.55
C THR A 103 -4.06 7.81 20.36
N VAL A 104 -3.03 8.35 19.70
CA VAL A 104 -1.91 8.97 20.39
C VAL A 104 -2.28 10.42 20.68
N THR A 105 -2.02 10.90 21.88
CA THR A 105 -2.09 12.33 22.19
C THR A 105 -0.96 13.02 21.46
N ASP A 106 -1.29 13.83 20.45
CA ASP A 106 -0.30 14.66 19.77
C ASP A 106 0.36 15.58 20.80
N SER A 107 1.60 15.28 21.17
CA SER A 107 2.45 16.26 21.83
C SER A 107 3.17 17.03 20.74
N GLU A 108 3.13 18.35 20.78
CA GLU A 108 3.86 19.22 19.82
C GLU A 108 5.38 18.95 19.84
N SER A 109 5.87 18.21 20.84
CA SER A 109 7.25 17.76 21.03
C SER A 109 7.53 16.34 20.52
N ALA A 110 6.59 15.70 19.82
CA ALA A 110 6.78 14.33 19.34
C ALA A 110 7.93 14.26 18.32
N ILE A 111 8.90 13.38 18.59
CA ILE A 111 10.01 13.12 17.69
C ILE A 111 9.47 12.44 16.43
N GLN A 112 9.71 13.04 15.27
CA GLN A 112 9.27 12.51 13.99
C GLN A 112 10.28 11.50 13.44
N TYR A 113 9.77 10.49 12.74
CA TYR A 113 10.56 9.45 12.10
C TYR A 113 10.16 9.30 10.63
N ILE A 114 11.15 9.12 9.75
CA ILE A 114 10.95 8.77 8.34
C ILE A 114 11.39 7.33 8.13
N LYS A 115 10.49 6.44 7.71
CA LYS A 115 10.84 5.06 7.39
C LYS A 115 11.73 5.01 6.15
N LEU A 116 12.88 4.35 6.25
CA LEU A 116 13.74 4.05 5.11
C LEU A 116 13.19 2.86 4.33
N ARG A 117 13.57 2.73 3.06
CA ARG A 117 13.16 1.59 2.22
C ARG A 117 13.61 0.28 2.88
N ASP A 118 12.67 -0.65 3.04
CA ASP A 118 12.96 -1.97 3.58
C ASP A 118 13.93 -2.74 2.68
N SER A 119 14.82 -3.50 3.31
CA SER A 119 15.78 -4.40 2.65
C SER A 119 15.61 -5.77 3.28
N PRO A 120 15.54 -6.86 2.49
CA PRO A 120 15.31 -8.20 3.03
C PRO A 120 16.40 -8.66 3.99
N ASP A 121 17.62 -8.13 3.84
CA ASP A 121 18.79 -8.52 4.64
C ASP A 121 18.93 -7.71 5.92
N ARG A 122 17.98 -6.81 6.22
CA ARG A 122 18.12 -5.83 7.31
C ARG A 122 16.80 -5.63 8.04
N PRO A 123 16.85 -5.30 9.35
CA PRO A 123 15.65 -4.83 10.04
C PRO A 123 15.17 -3.53 9.38
N SER A 124 13.88 -3.22 9.54
CA SER A 124 13.36 -1.90 9.16
C SER A 124 14.18 -0.81 9.87
N LEU A 125 14.39 0.30 9.17
CA LEU A 125 15.19 1.41 9.64
C LEU A 125 14.39 2.70 9.50
N TRP A 126 14.61 3.63 10.41
CA TRP A 126 13.93 4.91 10.46
C TRP A 126 14.93 6.03 10.70
N VAL A 127 14.77 7.15 10.00
CA VAL A 127 15.54 8.37 10.24
C VAL A 127 14.79 9.21 11.27
N ARG A 128 15.41 9.44 12.42
CA ARG A 128 14.92 10.34 13.46
C ARG A 128 15.15 11.79 13.04
N LEU A 129 14.16 12.64 13.25
CA LEU A 129 14.26 14.08 13.01
C LEU A 129 14.26 14.85 14.33
N PRO A 130 15.05 15.94 14.43
CA PRO A 130 15.81 16.60 13.36
C PRO A 130 17.26 16.11 13.17
N ASP A 131 17.75 15.20 14.00
CA ASP A 131 19.18 14.84 14.08
C ASP A 131 19.70 13.91 12.98
N ASN A 132 18.80 13.35 12.16
CA ASN A 132 19.09 12.42 11.07
C ASN A 132 19.84 11.15 11.51
N TYR A 133 19.72 10.74 12.78
CA TYR A 133 20.19 9.43 13.20
C TYR A 133 19.26 8.34 12.66
N VAL A 134 19.85 7.24 12.24
CA VAL A 134 19.12 6.07 11.76
C VAL A 134 18.95 5.13 12.95
N VAL A 135 17.71 4.79 13.26
CA VAL A 135 17.33 3.87 14.33
C VAL A 135 16.62 2.63 13.77
N ASP A 136 16.68 1.52 14.50
CA ASP A 136 15.81 0.36 14.27
C ASP A 136 14.52 0.44 15.10
N SER A 137 13.66 -0.59 15.02
CA SER A 137 12.36 -0.63 15.71
C SER A 137 12.52 -0.69 17.23
N THR A 138 13.69 -1.12 17.70
CA THR A 138 14.03 -1.15 19.13
C THR A 138 14.49 0.21 19.66
N GLY A 139 14.69 1.19 18.76
CA GLY A 139 15.21 2.52 19.10
C GLY A 139 16.72 2.59 19.16
N LYS A 140 17.43 1.50 18.80
CA LYS A 140 18.89 1.50 18.80
C LYS A 140 19.40 2.24 17.58
N ILE A 141 20.36 3.14 17.80
CA ILE A 141 21.02 3.88 16.71
C ILE A 141 21.89 2.91 15.91
N ARG A 142 21.64 2.87 14.60
CA ARG A 142 22.34 2.04 13.60
C ARG A 142 23.20 2.85 12.66
N GLY A 143 23.08 4.17 12.64
CA GLY A 143 23.86 4.98 11.71
C GLY A 143 23.39 6.43 11.62
N GLN A 144 23.77 7.08 10.53
CA GLN A 144 23.38 8.45 10.21
C GLN A 144 22.97 8.54 8.72
N TYR A 145 21.92 9.31 8.46
CA TYR A 145 21.45 9.59 7.12
C TYR A 145 21.84 11.02 6.70
N SER A 146 22.60 11.16 5.62
CA SER A 146 22.91 12.46 5.05
C SER A 146 21.89 12.78 3.96
N ARG A 147 20.97 13.73 4.23
CA ARG A 147 19.98 14.20 3.26
C ARG A 147 20.61 14.85 2.04
N GLU A 148 21.67 15.63 2.23
CA GLU A 148 22.37 16.34 1.15
C GLU A 148 23.00 15.40 0.12
N ARG A 149 23.47 14.23 0.59
CA ARG A 149 24.16 13.24 -0.25
C ARG A 149 23.29 12.04 -0.59
N GLU A 150 22.04 12.03 -0.14
CA GLU A 150 21.13 10.87 -0.16
C GLU A 150 21.84 9.56 0.23
N SER A 151 22.71 9.63 1.25
CA SER A 151 23.61 8.53 1.62
C SER A 151 23.37 8.07 3.04
N LEU A 152 23.37 6.74 3.22
CA LEU A 152 23.17 6.06 4.49
C LEU A 152 24.49 5.49 4.98
N GLN A 153 24.98 6.00 6.11
CA GLN A 153 26.15 5.45 6.79
C GLN A 153 25.66 4.62 7.97
N LEU A 154 25.90 3.30 7.93
CA LEU A 154 25.57 2.41 9.03
C LEU A 154 26.83 2.08 9.82
N PHE A 155 26.68 2.01 11.15
CA PHE A 155 27.73 1.50 12.02
C PHE A 155 27.86 -0.01 11.79
N GLN A 156 29.04 -0.45 11.38
CA GLN A 156 29.38 -1.88 11.42
C GLN A 156 29.56 -2.28 12.87
N VAL A 157 28.78 -3.28 13.29
CA VAL A 157 29.01 -3.98 14.55
C VAL A 157 29.83 -5.20 14.19
N GLU A 158 31.10 -5.21 14.57
CA GLU A 158 31.91 -6.44 14.60
C GLU A 158 31.39 -7.40 15.67
#